data_AF-A0A518DX29-F1
#
_entry.id   AF-A0A518DX29-F1
#
_cell.length_a   1.000
_cell.length_b   1.000
_cell.length_c   1.000
_cell.angle_alpha   90.00
_cell.angle_beta   90.00
_cell.angle_gamma   90.00
#
_symmetry.space_group_name_H-M   'P 1'
#
loop_
_entity.id
_entity.type
_entity.pdbx_description
1 polymer ?
#
loop_
_entity_poly.entity_id
_entity_poly.type
_entity_poly.pdbx_seq_one_letter_code
_entity_poly.pdbx_strand_id
1 'polypeptide(L)'
;MSEPVELLGLYLHLAHAAHQRLRPLVRDRLLLLSGVIAARMELSLISASCRRLILEHNPQHLVKRWPSLILALEDTDFLHLLKQVQRRYPQEKAERMLDNLGIDRALERQAYYSDEEYAASLLGATPERLQAALDAEDE
;
A
#
# COMPACT_ATOMS: atom_id res chain seq x y z
N MET A 1 -0.70 16.53 -11.63
CA MET A 1 -0.95 15.63 -10.48
C MET A 1 -1.08 14.25 -11.05
N SER A 2 -0.37 13.27 -10.50
CA SER A 2 -0.49 11.87 -10.95
C SER A 2 -1.88 11.34 -10.64
N GLU A 3 -2.36 10.41 -11.46
CA GLU A 3 -3.63 9.75 -11.18
C GLU A 3 -3.53 8.92 -9.89
N PRO A 4 -4.61 8.76 -9.11
CA PRO A 4 -4.57 8.01 -7.85
C PRO A 4 -4.00 6.59 -8.01
N VAL A 5 -4.32 5.91 -9.11
CA VAL A 5 -3.79 4.57 -9.42
C VAL A 5 -2.29 4.56 -9.69
N GLU A 6 -1.76 5.58 -10.36
CA GLU A 6 -0.31 5.69 -10.59
C GLU A 6 0.43 5.92 -9.28
N LEU A 7 -0.15 6.71 -8.38
CA LEU A 7 0.39 6.97 -7.06
C LEU A 7 0.33 5.71 -6.18
N LEU A 8 -0.76 4.94 -6.25
CA LEU A 8 -0.87 3.64 -5.61
C LEU A 8 0.23 2.68 -6.10
N GLY A 9 0.36 2.54 -7.42
CA GLY A 9 1.38 1.71 -8.06
C GLY A 9 2.79 2.12 -7.66
N LEU A 10 3.10 3.41 -7.65
CA LEU A 10 4.38 3.96 -7.20
C LEU A 10 4.76 3.44 -5.80
N TYR A 11 3.87 3.60 -4.81
CA TYR A 11 4.19 3.19 -3.45
C TYR A 11 4.21 1.67 -3.29
N LEU A 12 3.38 0.92 -4.01
CA LEU A 12 3.38 -0.55 -3.99
C LEU A 12 4.68 -1.13 -4.57
N HIS A 13 5.17 -0.61 -5.70
CA HIS A 13 6.48 -1.00 -6.22
C HIS A 13 7.61 -0.74 -5.23
N LEU A 14 7.61 0.44 -4.60
CA LEU A 14 8.62 0.76 -3.60
C LEU A 14 8.50 -0.16 -2.38
N ALA A 15 7.28 -0.51 -1.95
CA ALA A 15 7.07 -1.45 -0.85
C ALA A 15 7.61 -2.83 -1.20
N HIS A 16 7.33 -3.32 -2.41
CA HIS A 16 7.86 -4.57 -2.93
C HIS A 16 9.40 -4.56 -2.97
N ALA A 17 10.01 -3.53 -3.54
CA ALA A 17 11.46 -3.38 -3.59
C ALA A 17 12.08 -3.26 -2.18
N ALA A 18 11.41 -2.59 -1.23
CA ALA A 18 11.85 -2.52 0.15
C ALA A 18 11.77 -3.88 0.86
N HIS A 19 10.76 -4.69 0.56
CA HIS A 19 10.65 -6.07 1.05
C HIS A 19 11.82 -6.92 0.55
N GLN A 20 12.08 -6.92 -0.77
CA GLN A 20 13.19 -7.65 -1.37
C GLN A 20 14.56 -7.26 -0.80
N ARG A 21 14.72 -5.98 -0.41
CA ARG A 21 15.96 -5.43 0.16
C ARG A 21 16.06 -5.58 1.68
N LEU A 22 15.16 -6.34 2.32
CA LEU A 22 15.10 -6.54 3.77
C LEU A 22 15.05 -5.23 4.55
N ARG A 23 14.23 -4.27 4.07
CA ARG A 23 13.99 -2.96 4.72
C ARG A 23 12.57 -2.89 5.29
N PRO A 24 12.26 -3.65 6.34
CA PRO A 24 10.89 -3.80 6.85
C PRO A 24 10.24 -2.48 7.27
N LEU A 25 10.97 -1.61 7.97
CA LEU A 25 10.45 -0.30 8.41
C LEU A 25 10.18 0.67 7.25
N VAL A 26 10.80 0.47 6.10
CA VAL A 26 10.54 1.25 4.89
C VAL A 26 9.30 0.67 4.20
N ARG A 27 9.28 -0.65 4.03
CA ARG A 27 8.15 -1.40 3.49
C ARG A 27 6.84 -1.05 4.20
N ASP A 28 6.78 -1.13 5.53
CA ASP A 28 5.53 -0.91 6.28
C ASP A 28 5.00 0.52 6.11
N ARG A 29 5.90 1.51 6.03
CA ARG A 29 5.53 2.90 5.79
C ARG A 29 4.97 3.11 4.37
N LEU A 30 5.57 2.44 3.38
CA LEU A 30 5.11 2.50 2.00
C LEU A 30 3.77 1.76 1.85
N LEU A 31 3.61 0.59 2.49
CA LEU A 31 2.33 -0.12 2.56
C LEU A 31 1.24 0.72 3.24
N LEU A 32 1.57 1.51 4.28
CA LEU A 32 0.59 2.40 4.91
C LEU A 32 0.11 3.49 3.93
N LEU A 33 1.03 4.08 3.15
CA LEU A 33 0.67 5.05 2.11
C LEU A 33 -0.17 4.40 1.02
N SER A 34 0.24 3.25 0.50
CA SER A 34 -0.50 2.47 -0.49
C SER A 34 -1.90 2.13 0.00
N GLY A 35 -2.03 1.59 1.21
CA GLY A 35 -3.32 1.20 1.78
C GLY A 35 -4.27 2.39 1.96
N VAL A 36 -3.76 3.57 2.33
CA VAL A 36 -4.56 4.79 2.40
C VAL A 36 -5.00 5.28 1.03
N ILE A 37 -4.14 5.20 0.01
CA ILE A 37 -4.52 5.56 -1.36
C ILE A 37 -5.60 4.60 -1.87
N ALA A 38 -5.41 3.29 -1.68
CA ALA A 38 -6.39 2.27 -2.01
C ALA A 38 -7.74 2.51 -1.30
N ALA A 39 -7.73 2.85 0.00
CA ALA A 39 -8.94 3.20 0.75
C ALA A 39 -9.69 4.37 0.13
N ARG A 40 -8.98 5.42 -0.32
CA ARG A 40 -9.58 6.59 -0.99
C ARG A 40 -10.08 6.31 -2.39
N MET A 41 -9.54 5.27 -3.04
CA MET A 41 -10.00 4.76 -4.33
C MET A 41 -11.09 3.69 -4.18
N GLU A 42 -11.58 3.45 -2.96
CA GLU A 42 -12.58 2.41 -2.65
C GLU A 42 -12.11 0.97 -2.94
N LEU A 43 -10.80 0.76 -3.13
CA LEU A 43 -10.16 -0.55 -3.30
C LEU A 43 -9.98 -1.22 -1.92
N SER A 44 -11.10 -1.61 -1.33
CA SER A 44 -11.18 -2.11 0.05
C SER A 44 -10.30 -3.34 0.28
N LEU A 45 -10.28 -4.27 -0.68
CA LEU A 45 -9.44 -5.48 -0.63
C LEU A 45 -7.95 -5.15 -0.54
N ILE A 46 -7.48 -4.22 -1.37
CA ILE A 46 -6.07 -3.78 -1.41
C ILE A 46 -5.71 -3.03 -0.12
N SER A 47 -6.60 -2.16 0.34
CA SER A 47 -6.46 -1.42 1.59
C SER A 47 -6.32 -2.36 2.80
N ALA A 48 -7.22 -3.33 2.93
CA ALA A 48 -7.19 -4.35 3.98
C ALA A 48 -5.92 -5.22 3.89
N SER A 49 -5.54 -5.64 2.69
CA SER A 49 -4.33 -6.42 2.44
C SER A 49 -3.06 -5.67 2.85
N CYS A 50 -2.96 -4.38 2.55
CA CYS A 50 -1.83 -3.55 3.00
C CYS A 50 -1.75 -3.50 4.54
N ARG A 51 -2.89 -3.33 5.23
CA ARG A 51 -2.95 -3.34 6.70
C ARG A 51 -2.54 -4.69 7.26
N ARG A 52 -3.06 -5.80 6.70
CA ARG A 52 -2.69 -7.17 7.09
C ARG A 52 -1.19 -7.39 7.00
N LEU A 53 -0.58 -7.11 5.84
CA LEU A 53 0.86 -7.29 5.61
C LEU A 53 1.74 -6.47 6.56
N ILE A 54 1.28 -5.29 7.00
CA ILE A 54 1.96 -4.51 8.04
C ILE A 54 1.88 -5.24 9.39
N LEU A 55 0.70 -5.73 9.77
CA LEU A 55 0.46 -6.35 11.07
C LEU A 55 1.07 -7.75 11.20
N GLU A 56 1.10 -8.54 10.13
CA GLU A 56 1.79 -9.84 10.09
C GLU A 56 3.28 -9.69 10.43
N HIS A 57 3.91 -8.65 9.89
CA HIS A 57 5.31 -8.37 10.16
C HIS A 57 5.54 -7.64 11.48
N ASN A 58 4.69 -6.67 11.81
CA ASN A 58 4.78 -5.87 13.02
C ASN A 58 3.43 -5.85 13.76
N PRO A 59 3.15 -6.86 14.61
CA PRO A 59 1.89 -6.95 15.36
C PRO A 59 1.66 -5.80 16.35
N GLN A 60 2.69 -5.01 16.64
CA GLN A 60 2.64 -3.83 17.51
C GLN A 60 2.57 -2.51 16.73
N HIS A 61 2.43 -2.57 15.40
CA HIS A 61 2.33 -1.37 14.58
C HIS A 61 1.11 -0.54 14.98
N LEU A 62 1.27 0.79 14.99
CA LEU A 62 0.23 1.72 15.46
C LEU A 62 -1.10 1.55 14.72
N VAL A 63 -1.04 1.12 13.45
CA VAL A 63 -2.21 0.85 12.59
C VAL A 63 -3.19 -0.17 13.17
N LYS A 64 -2.73 -1.05 14.09
CA LYS A 64 -3.58 -2.02 14.78
C LYS A 64 -4.72 -1.35 15.55
N ARG A 65 -4.54 -0.10 16.01
CA ARG A 65 -5.55 0.67 16.74
C ARG A 65 -6.87 0.83 15.98
N TRP A 66 -6.81 0.81 14.64
CA TRP A 66 -7.98 1.01 13.80
C TRP A 66 -8.39 -0.30 13.12
N PRO A 67 -9.70 -0.64 13.09
CA PRO A 67 -10.19 -1.87 12.46
C PRO A 67 -9.88 -1.93 10.96
N SER A 68 -10.00 -0.80 10.25
CA SER A 68 -9.68 -0.66 8.84
C SER A 68 -9.03 0.69 8.55
N LEU A 69 -8.30 0.80 7.44
CA LEU A 69 -7.72 2.08 7.02
C LEU A 69 -8.79 3.07 6.54
N ILE A 70 -9.94 2.58 6.07
CA ILE A 70 -11.08 3.40 5.67
C ILE A 70 -11.62 4.14 6.90
N LEU A 71 -11.90 3.41 7.99
CA LEU A 71 -12.34 4.00 9.25
C LEU A 71 -11.25 4.87 9.88
N ALA A 72 -9.98 4.48 9.74
CA ALA A 72 -8.87 5.27 10.28
C ALA A 72 -8.78 6.68 9.67
N LEU A 73 -9.24 6.88 8.43
CA LEU A 73 -9.22 8.20 7.79
C LEU A 73 -10.13 9.23 8.46
N GLU A 74 -11.08 8.81 9.30
CA GLU A 74 -11.94 9.68 10.09
C GLU A 74 -11.31 10.09 11.43
N ASP A 75 -10.19 9.46 11.81
CA ASP A 75 -9.54 9.64 13.10
C ASP A 75 -8.36 10.64 13.01
N THR A 76 -8.35 11.62 13.92
CA THR A 76 -7.33 12.68 13.93
C THR A 76 -5.92 12.17 14.27
N ASP A 77 -5.79 11.19 15.16
CA ASP A 77 -4.48 10.58 15.50
C ASP A 77 -3.90 9.84 14.29
N PHE A 78 -4.76 9.14 13.54
CA PHE A 78 -4.34 8.49 12.32
C PHE A 78 -3.89 9.50 11.27
N LEU A 79 -4.61 10.60 11.09
CA LEU A 79 -4.22 11.67 10.17
C LEU A 79 -2.86 12.29 10.55
N HIS A 80 -2.53 12.38 11.84
CA HIS A 80 -1.19 12.79 12.29
C HIS A 80 -0.11 11.77 11.91
N LEU A 81 -0.34 10.48 12.14
CA LEU A 81 0.56 9.40 11.70
C LEU A 81 0.78 9.47 10.19
N LEU A 82 -0.30 9.54 9.41
CA LEU A 82 -0.26 9.61 7.96
C LEU A 82 0.58 10.80 7.49
N LYS A 83 0.36 11.98 8.05
CA LYS A 83 1.11 13.19 7.71
C LYS A 83 2.61 13.05 8.02
N GLN A 84 2.98 12.38 9.10
CA GLN A 84 4.39 12.09 9.41
C GLN A 84 5.02 11.17 8.36
N VAL A 85 4.31 10.13 7.94
CA VAL A 85 4.81 9.19 6.92
C VAL A 85 4.91 9.86 5.55
N GLN A 86 3.91 10.65 5.15
CA GLN A 86 3.92 11.43 3.90
C GLN A 86 5.08 12.43 3.86
N ARG A 87 5.41 13.09 4.97
CA ARG A 87 6.59 13.98 5.04
C ARG A 87 7.90 13.22 4.85
N ARG A 88 7.97 11.96 5.26
CA ARG A 88 9.18 11.13 5.10
C ARG A 88 9.34 10.59 3.68
N TYR A 89 8.22 10.33 3.02
CA TYR A 89 8.12 9.83 1.64
C TYR A 89 7.15 10.70 0.83
N PRO A 90 7.52 11.96 0.52
CA PRO A 90 6.73 12.76 -0.40
C PRO A 90 6.78 12.14 -1.80
N GLN A 91 5.76 12.42 -2.62
CA GLN A 91 5.63 11.86 -3.97
C GLN A 91 6.91 12.02 -4.81
N GLU A 92 7.45 13.24 -4.89
CA GLU A 92 8.67 13.52 -5.68
C GLU A 92 9.85 12.64 -5.26
N LYS A 93 10.01 12.40 -3.95
CA LYS A 93 11.06 11.50 -3.45
C LYS A 93 10.77 10.06 -3.82
N ALA A 94 9.52 9.63 -3.72
CA ALA A 94 9.11 8.28 -4.10
C ALA A 94 9.36 8.04 -5.61
N GLU A 95 9.01 9.00 -6.47
CA GLU A 95 9.29 8.94 -7.92
C GLU A 95 10.77 8.75 -8.19
N ARG A 96 11.64 9.58 -7.60
CA ARG A 96 13.11 9.42 -7.72
C ARG A 96 13.59 8.07 -7.19
N MET A 97 12.98 7.55 -6.12
CA MET A 97 13.34 6.22 -5.59
C MET A 97 12.97 5.12 -6.59
N LEU A 98 11.86 5.26 -7.31
CA LEU A 98 11.40 4.31 -8.31
C LEU A 98 12.24 4.39 -9.59
N ASP A 99 12.59 5.59 -10.05
CA ASP A 99 13.46 5.79 -11.22
C ASP A 99 14.81 5.07 -11.05
N ASN A 100 15.36 5.10 -9.83
CA ASN A 100 16.58 4.37 -9.48
C ASN A 100 16.44 2.83 -9.53
N LEU A 101 15.21 2.31 -9.56
CA LEU A 101 14.94 0.89 -9.74
C LEU A 101 14.78 0.50 -11.22
N GLY A 102 14.66 1.47 -12.13
CA GLY A 102 14.47 1.24 -13.57
C GLY A 102 13.09 0.65 -13.92
N ILE A 103 12.06 0.92 -13.11
CA ILE A 103 10.70 0.40 -13.30
C ILE A 103 9.87 1.40 -14.12
N ASP A 104 9.33 0.97 -15.26
CA ASP A 104 8.37 1.74 -16.06
C ASP A 104 6.92 1.34 -15.72
N ARG A 105 6.21 2.23 -15.01
CA ARG A 105 4.85 1.96 -14.53
C ARG A 105 3.78 2.04 -15.62
N ALA A 106 3.99 2.87 -16.63
CA ALA A 106 2.94 3.25 -17.57
C ALA A 106 2.53 2.06 -18.45
N LEU A 107 3.50 1.23 -18.81
CA LEU A 107 3.26 0.02 -19.60
C LEU A 107 2.66 -1.11 -18.75
N GLU A 108 3.06 -1.24 -17.48
CA GLU A 108 2.55 -2.30 -16.60
C GLU A 108 1.06 -2.14 -16.28
N ARG A 109 0.57 -0.94 -15.97
CA ARG A 109 -0.87 -0.74 -15.67
C ARG A 109 -1.75 -1.16 -16.84
N GLN A 110 -1.34 -0.91 -18.08
CA GLN A 110 -2.11 -1.23 -19.28
C GLN A 110 -2.29 -2.73 -19.50
N ALA A 111 -1.47 -3.57 -18.86
CA ALA A 111 -1.58 -5.02 -18.95
C ALA A 111 -2.72 -5.62 -18.10
N TYR A 112 -3.38 -4.83 -17.25
CA TYR A 112 -4.40 -5.30 -16.30
C TYR A 112 -5.78 -4.69 -16.59
N TYR A 113 -6.84 -5.47 -16.37
CA TYR A 113 -8.22 -5.06 -16.66
C TYR A 113 -8.77 -4.06 -15.64
N SER A 114 -8.31 -4.10 -14.39
CA SER A 114 -8.77 -3.22 -13.31
C SER A 114 -7.63 -2.67 -12.44
N ASP A 115 -7.92 -1.58 -11.72
CA ASP A 115 -6.98 -1.01 -10.73
C ASP A 115 -6.73 -1.98 -9.57
N GLU A 116 -7.74 -2.78 -9.20
CA GLU A 116 -7.63 -3.78 -8.15
C GLU A 116 -6.71 -4.93 -8.56
N GLU A 117 -6.87 -5.48 -9.76
CA GLU A 117 -5.99 -6.51 -10.30
C GLU A 117 -4.55 -6.02 -10.42
N TYR A 118 -4.36 -4.81 -10.94
CA TYR A 118 -3.05 -4.18 -11.02
C TYR A 118 -2.42 -4.08 -9.63
N ALA A 119 -3.12 -3.52 -8.64
CA ALA A 119 -2.60 -3.35 -7.29
C ALA A 119 -2.35 -4.69 -6.58
N ALA A 120 -3.22 -5.69 -6.77
CA ALA A 120 -3.04 -7.03 -6.23
C ALA A 120 -1.76 -7.68 -6.78
N SER A 121 -1.52 -7.55 -8.09
CA SER A 121 -0.31 -8.07 -8.73
C SER A 121 0.97 -7.50 -8.10
N LEU A 122 0.97 -6.22 -7.73
CA LEU A 122 2.10 -5.56 -7.08
C LEU A 122 2.31 -6.01 -5.63
N LEU A 123 1.26 -6.48 -4.96
CA LEU A 123 1.34 -7.16 -3.67
C LEU A 123 1.82 -8.63 -3.82
N GLY A 124 2.02 -9.11 -5.04
CA GLY A 124 2.50 -10.46 -5.34
C GLY A 124 1.40 -11.53 -5.26
N ALA A 125 0.12 -11.15 -5.42
CA ALA A 125 -1.02 -12.04 -5.32
C ALA A 125 -2.10 -11.70 -6.37
N THR A 126 -3.10 -12.57 -6.51
CA THR A 126 -4.34 -12.24 -7.23
C THR A 126 -5.38 -11.71 -6.25
N PRO A 127 -6.40 -10.97 -6.70
CA PRO A 127 -7.50 -10.53 -5.84
C PRO A 127 -8.13 -11.68 -5.03
N GLU A 128 -8.36 -12.84 -5.64
CA GLU A 128 -8.94 -14.00 -4.97
C GLU A 128 -8.05 -14.55 -3.86
N ARG A 129 -6.73 -14.57 -4.08
CA ARG A 129 -5.77 -15.00 -3.04
C ARG A 129 -5.68 -14.00 -1.90
N LEU A 130 -5.82 -12.71 -2.18
CA LEU A 130 -5.87 -11.69 -1.14
C LEU A 130 -7.15 -11.81 -0.32
N GLN A 131 -8.29 -12.05 -0.96
CA GLN A 131 -9.57 -12.22 -0.29
C GLN A 131 -9.54 -13.45 0.62
N ALA A 132 -9.11 -14.61 0.11
CA ALA A 132 -8.99 -15.83 0.89
C ALA A 132 -8.04 -15.68 2.10
N ALA A 133 -6.99 -14.86 1.97
CA ALA A 133 -6.08 -14.59 3.08
C ALA A 133 -6.69 -13.68 4.16
N LEU A 134 -7.63 -12.79 3.79
CA LEU A 134 -8.37 -11.97 4.76
C LEU A 134 -9.45 -12.79 5.46
N ASP A 135 -10.18 -13.61 4.72
CA ASP A 135 -11.25 -14.46 5.27
C ASP A 135 -10.70 -15.44 6.32
N ALA A 136 -9.47 -15.95 6.12
CA ALA A 136 -8.81 -16.85 7.07
C ALA A 136 -8.35 -16.18 8.38
N GLU A 137 -8.35 -14.85 8.47
CA GLU A 137 -8.03 -14.12 9.72
C GLU A 137 -9.27 -13.82 10.57
N ASP A 138 -10.46 -13.84 9.96
CA ASP A 138 -11.73 -13.56 10.63
C ASP A 138 -12.38 -14.83 11.26
N GLU A 139 -11.83 -16.02 11.02
CA GLU A 139 -12.20 -17.31 11.65
C GLU A 139 -11.43 -17.60 12.95
#